data_AF-A0A359E5Y4-F1
#
_entry.id   AF-A0A359E5Y4-F1
#
_cell.length_a   1.000
_cell.length_b   1.000
_cell.length_c   1.000
_cell.angle_alpha   90.00
_cell.angle_beta   90.00
_cell.angle_gamma   90.00
#
_symmetry.space_group_name_H-M   'P 1'
#
loop_
_entity.id
_entity.type
_entity.pdbx_description
1 polymer ?
#
loop_
_entity_poly.entity_id
_entity_poly.type
_entity_poly.pdbx_seq_one_letter_code
_entity_poly.pdbx_strand_id
1 'polypeptide(L)'
;QSGAHPDAHLWDFGSDPASQLSKVLEIRKVALENFGEANLKSGQAMAELEDALVPMYFFHRYQLEGTVKLIGGLDYSYNLKGDNLPGPKIVDKSTQQKALAEMLKAIEPSTLAIPENLLSLIPPRPSTLGYSRELFSGNTGPALDALGIAETAADVPVSLILNPDRANRLVEYSARDNNLSLETVLDELIKASWDKKAQGGYLGSIQRVVNHVVLKNMIALAADRDANPVTKAITHKKLTDLQSKLSGKNDADSRYAVYTIGMYLTNPEDFEIENAPSAPPGSPIGSDALFYCEF
;
A
#
# COMPACT_ATOMS: atom_id res chain seq x y z
N GLN A 1 -8.48 3.32 -5.33
CA GLN A 1 -9.81 3.41 -4.68
C GLN A 1 -9.89 4.68 -3.81
N SER A 2 -10.91 5.52 -3.98
CA SER A 2 -11.01 6.83 -3.29
C SER A 2 -12.18 6.98 -2.31
N GLY A 3 -12.94 5.90 -2.05
CA GLY A 3 -14.11 5.90 -1.16
C GLY A 3 -13.81 6.53 0.21
N ALA A 4 -14.80 7.23 0.76
CA ALA A 4 -14.66 8.05 1.97
C ALA A 4 -15.51 7.57 3.16
N HIS A 5 -16.52 6.73 2.93
CA HIS A 5 -17.41 6.27 4.00
C HIS A 5 -16.71 5.20 4.86
N PRO A 6 -16.66 5.37 6.20
CA PRO A 6 -15.93 4.49 7.11
C PRO A 6 -16.37 3.03 6.99
N ASP A 7 -17.69 2.79 6.93
CA ASP A 7 -18.26 1.43 6.93
C ASP A 7 -18.52 0.84 5.53
N ALA A 8 -18.25 1.58 4.44
CA ALA A 8 -18.61 1.14 3.10
C ALA A 8 -17.50 0.30 2.46
N HIS A 9 -17.21 -0.88 3.03
CA HIS A 9 -16.22 -1.82 2.52
C HIS A 9 -16.76 -3.26 2.45
N LEU A 10 -16.23 -4.05 1.51
CA LEU A 10 -16.72 -5.41 1.24
C LEU A 10 -16.33 -6.44 2.32
N TRP A 11 -15.35 -6.10 3.16
CA TRP A 11 -14.76 -7.01 4.15
C TRP A 11 -14.77 -6.37 5.52
N ASP A 12 -15.50 -6.94 6.46
CA ASP A 12 -15.54 -6.49 7.84
C ASP A 12 -15.06 -7.60 8.79
N PHE A 13 -14.05 -7.30 9.61
CA PHE A 13 -13.46 -8.22 10.58
C PHE A 13 -13.77 -7.81 12.04
N GLY A 14 -15.02 -7.51 12.37
CA GLY A 14 -15.44 -7.19 13.74
C GLY A 14 -15.96 -5.75 13.89
N SER A 15 -15.79 -5.11 15.04
CA SER A 15 -16.50 -3.84 15.34
C SER A 15 -15.64 -2.56 15.31
N ASP A 16 -14.31 -2.66 15.12
CA ASP A 16 -13.39 -1.50 15.08
C ASP A 16 -12.45 -1.60 13.86
N PRO A 17 -12.83 -1.03 12.71
CA PRO A 17 -12.06 -1.12 11.47
C PRO A 17 -10.63 -0.59 11.58
N ALA A 18 -10.33 0.26 12.56
CA ALA A 18 -8.97 0.74 12.79
C ALA A 18 -8.06 -0.35 13.38
N SER A 19 -8.51 -1.12 14.39
CA SER A 19 -7.66 -2.16 15.01
C SER A 19 -7.67 -3.51 14.29
N GLN A 20 -8.61 -3.72 13.37
CA GLN A 20 -8.72 -4.95 12.59
C GLN A 20 -7.47 -5.26 11.75
N LEU A 21 -6.83 -4.23 11.17
CA LEU A 21 -5.65 -4.43 10.34
C LEU A 21 -4.51 -5.12 11.09
N SER A 22 -4.18 -4.68 12.31
CA SER A 22 -3.18 -5.37 13.14
C SER A 22 -3.49 -6.85 13.34
N LYS A 23 -4.75 -7.19 13.61
CA LYS A 23 -5.16 -8.58 13.82
C LYS A 23 -5.02 -9.41 12.54
N VAL A 24 -5.38 -8.85 11.39
CA VAL A 24 -5.22 -9.52 10.09
C VAL A 24 -3.73 -9.70 9.75
N LEU A 25 -2.88 -8.72 10.05
CA LEU A 25 -1.43 -8.83 9.89
C LEU A 25 -0.83 -9.90 10.80
N GLU A 26 -1.32 -10.04 12.04
CA GLU A 26 -0.90 -11.09 12.98
C GLU A 26 -1.30 -12.49 12.48
N ILE A 27 -2.55 -12.65 12.02
CA ILE A 27 -3.02 -13.92 11.43
C ILE A 27 -2.15 -14.28 10.21
N ARG A 28 -1.90 -13.32 9.33
CA ARG A 28 -1.02 -13.50 8.17
C ARG A 28 0.37 -13.93 8.61
N LYS A 29 0.96 -13.28 9.62
CA LYS A 29 2.27 -13.64 10.14
C LYS A 29 2.31 -15.11 10.59
N VAL A 30 1.35 -15.53 11.40
CA VAL A 30 1.26 -16.93 11.86
C VAL A 30 1.07 -17.89 10.68
N ALA A 31 0.24 -17.54 9.70
CA ALA A 31 0.04 -18.35 8.50
C ALA A 31 1.33 -18.52 7.70
N LEU A 32 2.12 -17.45 7.52
CA LEU A 32 3.40 -17.48 6.82
C LEU A 32 4.46 -18.28 7.58
N GLU A 33 4.49 -18.21 8.92
CA GLU A 33 5.40 -19.01 9.76
C GLU A 33 5.12 -20.51 9.68
N ASN A 34 3.88 -20.92 9.39
CA ASN A 34 3.46 -22.31 9.25
C ASN A 34 3.33 -22.77 7.78
N PHE A 35 3.65 -21.90 6.81
CA PHE A 35 3.52 -22.20 5.39
C PHE A 35 4.66 -23.10 4.90
N GLY A 36 4.37 -24.10 4.08
CA GLY A 36 5.38 -25.01 3.54
C GLY A 36 4.80 -26.16 2.73
N GLU A 37 5.55 -27.25 2.61
CA GLU A 37 5.19 -28.43 1.79
C GLU A 37 3.81 -29.01 2.09
N ALA A 38 3.35 -28.93 3.35
CA ALA A 38 2.04 -29.43 3.77
C ALA A 38 0.86 -28.67 3.10
N ASN A 39 1.11 -27.51 2.51
CA ASN A 39 0.13 -26.77 1.72
C ASN A 39 -0.09 -27.39 0.32
N LEU A 40 0.75 -28.36 -0.09
CA LEU A 40 0.64 -29.06 -1.36
C LEU A 40 0.13 -30.49 -1.19
N LYS A 41 -0.62 -30.98 -2.18
CA LYS A 41 -0.96 -32.40 -2.29
C LYS A 41 0.25 -33.18 -2.79
N SER A 42 0.35 -34.44 -2.38
CA SER A 42 1.40 -35.34 -2.88
C SER A 42 1.39 -35.41 -4.40
N GLY A 43 2.55 -35.18 -5.02
CA GLY A 43 2.73 -35.18 -6.48
C GLY A 43 2.60 -33.82 -7.14
N GLN A 44 2.21 -32.76 -6.42
CA GLN A 44 2.30 -31.39 -6.94
C GLN A 44 3.75 -30.90 -6.99
N ALA A 45 4.04 -29.99 -7.92
CA ALA A 45 5.35 -29.38 -8.04
C ALA A 45 5.56 -28.36 -6.92
N MET A 46 6.78 -28.28 -6.38
CA MET A 46 7.12 -27.29 -5.34
C MET A 46 6.91 -25.84 -5.79
N ALA A 47 7.01 -25.56 -7.09
CA ALA A 47 6.69 -24.24 -7.64
C ALA A 47 5.21 -23.85 -7.45
N GLU A 48 4.29 -24.82 -7.32
CA GLU A 48 2.87 -24.55 -7.05
C GLU A 48 2.62 -24.01 -5.63
N LEU A 49 3.64 -24.04 -4.75
CA LEU A 49 3.57 -23.39 -3.45
C LEU A 49 3.42 -21.87 -3.58
N GLU A 50 3.92 -21.29 -4.67
CA GLU A 50 3.70 -19.88 -5.02
C GLU A 50 2.20 -19.57 -5.17
N ASP A 51 1.47 -20.39 -5.93
CA ASP A 51 0.03 -20.21 -6.18
C ASP A 51 -0.77 -20.21 -4.88
N ALA A 52 -0.40 -21.06 -3.93
CA ALA A 52 -1.02 -21.11 -2.60
C ALA A 52 -0.60 -19.92 -1.72
N LEU A 53 0.64 -19.45 -1.86
CA LEU A 53 1.22 -18.39 -1.03
C LEU A 53 0.63 -17.02 -1.34
N VAL A 54 0.44 -16.68 -2.62
CA VAL A 54 -0.04 -15.35 -3.05
C VAL A 54 -1.28 -14.86 -2.29
N PRO A 55 -2.41 -15.59 -2.25
CA PRO A 55 -3.61 -15.13 -1.56
C PRO A 55 -3.39 -14.98 -0.05
N MET A 56 -2.51 -15.81 0.55
CA MET A 56 -2.20 -15.70 1.97
C MET A 56 -1.31 -14.48 2.27
N TYR A 57 -0.32 -14.24 1.40
CA TYR A 57 0.57 -13.09 1.52
C TYR A 57 -0.19 -11.77 1.32
N PHE A 58 -1.13 -11.70 0.39
CA PHE A 58 -1.94 -10.50 0.15
C PHE A 58 -3.27 -10.47 0.92
N PHE A 59 -3.50 -11.39 1.86
CA PHE A 59 -4.77 -11.50 2.59
C PHE A 59 -5.23 -10.19 3.24
N HIS A 60 -4.28 -9.40 3.74
CA HIS A 60 -4.53 -8.13 4.41
C HIS A 60 -4.98 -6.99 3.47
N ARG A 61 -4.89 -7.14 2.14
CA ARG A 61 -5.20 -6.07 1.17
C ARG A 61 -6.62 -5.53 1.29
N TYR A 62 -7.58 -6.39 1.60
CA TYR A 62 -8.98 -5.98 1.75
C TYR A 62 -9.19 -5.16 3.02
N GLN A 63 -8.47 -5.49 4.09
CA GLN A 63 -8.52 -4.71 5.32
C GLN A 63 -7.83 -3.36 5.14
N LEU A 64 -6.77 -3.27 4.31
CA LEU A 64 -6.18 -1.98 3.94
C LEU A 64 -7.20 -1.04 3.30
N GLU A 65 -8.04 -1.54 2.39
CA GLU A 65 -9.10 -0.76 1.74
C GLU A 65 -10.17 -0.27 2.71
N GLY A 66 -10.50 -1.05 3.74
CA GLY A 66 -11.39 -0.63 4.82
C GLY A 66 -10.75 0.43 5.71
N THR A 67 -9.58 0.13 6.28
CA THR A 67 -8.89 1.01 7.23
C THR A 67 -8.52 2.36 6.61
N VAL A 68 -8.13 2.42 5.33
CA VAL A 68 -7.77 3.68 4.67
C VAL A 68 -8.95 4.63 4.42
N LYS A 69 -10.20 4.14 4.47
CA LYS A 69 -11.40 4.99 4.34
C LYS A 69 -11.60 5.90 5.55
N LEU A 70 -11.05 5.52 6.70
CA LEU A 70 -11.04 6.37 7.89
C LEU A 70 -10.16 7.61 7.69
N ILE A 71 -9.07 7.51 6.91
CA ILE A 71 -8.14 8.61 6.64
C ILE A 71 -8.75 9.53 5.58
N GLY A 72 -8.95 10.81 5.92
CA GLY A 72 -9.73 11.73 5.11
C GLY A 72 -11.17 11.24 4.92
N GLY A 73 -11.72 10.51 5.90
CA GLY A 73 -13.03 9.90 5.85
C GLY A 73 -14.18 10.87 6.11
N LEU A 74 -15.33 10.57 5.52
CA LEU A 74 -16.60 11.27 5.73
C LEU A 74 -17.67 10.22 6.01
N ASP A 75 -18.26 10.26 7.19
CA ASP A 75 -19.45 9.51 7.54
C ASP A 75 -20.67 10.25 6.96
N TYR A 76 -21.38 9.64 6.03
CA TYR A 76 -22.49 10.30 5.34
C TYR A 76 -23.60 9.32 5.00
N SER A 77 -24.83 9.83 5.03
CA SER A 77 -26.00 9.16 4.49
C SER A 77 -26.46 9.87 3.21
N TYR A 78 -27.26 9.19 2.40
CA TYR A 78 -27.88 9.78 1.21
C TYR A 78 -29.24 10.39 1.58
N ASN A 79 -29.20 11.50 2.31
CA ASN A 79 -30.38 12.12 2.89
C ASN A 79 -31.32 12.72 1.82
N LEU A 80 -32.61 12.55 2.02
CA LEU A 80 -33.69 13.23 1.32
C LEU A 80 -34.19 14.43 2.13
N LYS A 81 -34.66 15.46 1.43
CA LYS A 81 -35.28 16.63 2.09
C LYS A 81 -36.45 16.19 2.96
N GLY A 82 -36.32 16.39 4.27
CA GLY A 82 -37.35 16.06 5.26
C GLY A 82 -37.21 14.67 5.89
N ASP A 83 -36.14 13.92 5.59
CA ASP A 83 -35.78 12.77 6.42
C ASP A 83 -35.08 13.20 7.72
N ASN A 84 -34.96 12.26 8.65
CA ASN A 84 -34.32 12.44 9.96
C ASN A 84 -32.95 11.77 10.03
N LEU A 85 -32.31 11.50 8.89
CA LEU A 85 -30.97 10.91 8.88
C LEU A 85 -29.92 11.96 9.30
N PRO A 86 -28.82 11.57 9.96
CA PRO A 86 -27.76 12.50 10.30
C PRO A 86 -27.12 13.08 9.02
N GLY A 87 -26.66 14.33 9.11
CA GLY A 87 -25.89 14.96 8.03
C GLY A 87 -24.45 14.43 7.95
N PRO A 88 -23.73 14.75 6.86
CA PRO A 88 -22.35 14.30 6.68
C PRO A 88 -21.43 14.83 7.78
N LYS A 89 -20.58 13.96 8.33
CA LYS A 89 -19.67 14.25 9.43
C LYS A 89 -18.26 13.76 9.09
N ILE A 90 -17.27 14.63 9.26
CA ILE A 90 -15.87 14.25 9.10
C ILE A 90 -15.50 13.25 10.20
N VAL A 91 -14.80 12.16 9.84
CA VAL A 91 -14.29 11.19 10.82
C VAL A 91 -13.37 11.91 11.81
N ASP A 92 -13.49 11.60 13.10
CA ASP A 92 -12.75 12.32 14.14
C ASP A 92 -11.22 12.12 14.00
N LYS A 93 -10.47 13.15 14.38
CA LYS A 93 -9.01 13.20 14.23
C LYS A 93 -8.29 12.00 14.85
N SER A 94 -8.70 11.57 16.04
CA SER A 94 -8.07 10.44 16.74
C SER A 94 -8.25 9.14 15.98
N THR A 95 -9.43 8.90 15.41
CA THR A 95 -9.70 7.72 14.57
C THR A 95 -8.86 7.74 13.30
N GLN A 96 -8.74 8.88 12.62
CA GLN A 96 -7.89 8.99 11.42
C GLN A 96 -6.41 8.75 11.75
N GLN A 97 -5.92 9.30 12.87
CA GLN A 97 -4.53 9.10 13.32
C GLN A 97 -4.26 7.63 13.67
N LYS A 98 -5.20 6.97 14.35
CA LYS A 98 -5.12 5.54 14.63
C LYS A 98 -5.08 4.72 13.34
N ALA A 99 -5.97 5.01 12.39
CA ALA A 99 -6.00 4.35 11.09
C ALA A 99 -4.67 4.53 10.32
N LEU A 100 -4.10 5.73 10.31
CA LEU A 100 -2.80 5.99 9.70
C LEU A 100 -1.70 5.13 10.36
N ALA A 101 -1.62 5.14 11.69
CA ALA A 101 -0.63 4.34 12.42
C ALA A 101 -0.75 2.84 12.11
N GLU A 102 -1.97 2.34 11.96
CA GLU A 102 -2.25 0.94 11.60
C GLU A 102 -1.81 0.63 10.16
N MET A 103 -2.12 1.51 9.21
CA MET A 103 -1.68 1.36 7.81
C MET A 103 -0.15 1.35 7.69
N LEU A 104 0.56 2.14 8.51
CA LEU A 104 2.04 2.17 8.52
C LEU A 104 2.67 0.87 9.01
N LYS A 105 1.96 0.02 9.77
CA LYS A 105 2.44 -1.32 10.15
C LYS A 105 2.54 -2.25 8.94
N ALA A 106 1.72 -2.04 7.92
CA ALA A 106 1.70 -2.87 6.70
C ALA A 106 2.96 -2.70 5.85
N ILE A 107 3.66 -1.55 5.98
CA ILE A 107 4.90 -1.27 5.24
C ILE A 107 6.17 -1.55 6.05
N GLU A 108 6.06 -2.11 7.25
CA GLU A 108 7.25 -2.44 8.03
C GLU A 108 8.01 -3.60 7.38
N PRO A 109 9.36 -3.58 7.36
CA PRO A 109 10.14 -4.65 6.75
C PRO A 109 9.81 -6.04 7.27
N SER A 110 9.54 -6.18 8.57
CA SER A 110 9.13 -7.45 9.19
C SER A 110 7.74 -7.93 8.75
N THR A 111 6.87 -7.02 8.34
CA THR A 111 5.55 -7.35 7.78
C THR A 111 5.67 -7.77 6.32
N LEU A 112 6.53 -7.09 5.55
CA LEU A 112 6.70 -7.34 4.11
C LEU A 112 7.57 -8.56 3.80
N ALA A 113 8.49 -8.94 4.67
CA ALA A 113 9.40 -10.06 4.43
C ALA A 113 8.65 -11.40 4.24
N ILE A 114 9.02 -12.14 3.20
CA ILE A 114 8.70 -13.56 3.10
C ILE A 114 9.74 -14.32 3.95
N PRO A 115 9.34 -15.25 4.83
CA PRO A 115 10.30 -16.02 5.61
C PRO A 115 11.35 -16.75 4.73
N GLU A 116 12.62 -16.73 5.13
CA GLU A 116 13.74 -17.35 4.39
C GLU A 116 13.53 -18.85 4.15
N ASN A 117 12.91 -19.55 5.11
CA ASN A 117 12.56 -20.96 4.96
C ASN A 117 11.50 -21.19 3.87
N LEU A 118 10.68 -20.19 3.56
CA LEU A 118 9.69 -20.30 2.48
C LEU A 118 10.30 -19.95 1.14
N LEU A 119 11.15 -18.91 1.09
CA LEU A 119 11.91 -18.55 -0.11
C LEU A 119 12.79 -19.71 -0.60
N SER A 120 13.37 -20.49 0.31
CA SER A 120 14.21 -21.66 -0.04
C SER A 120 13.42 -22.87 -0.56
N LEU A 121 12.10 -22.93 -0.32
CA LEU A 121 11.24 -24.03 -0.75
C LEU A 121 10.67 -23.83 -2.16
N ILE A 122 10.58 -22.60 -2.66
CA ILE A 122 9.90 -22.29 -3.91
C ILE A 122 10.92 -22.19 -5.06
N PRO A 123 11.08 -23.23 -5.90
CA PRO A 123 11.97 -23.16 -7.05
C PRO A 123 11.37 -22.31 -8.17
N PRO A 124 12.17 -21.89 -9.17
CA PRO A 124 11.67 -21.31 -10.41
C PRO A 124 10.55 -22.15 -11.03
N ARG A 125 9.51 -21.47 -11.53
CA ARG A 125 8.34 -22.12 -12.11
C ARG A 125 8.72 -22.84 -13.42
N PRO A 126 8.48 -24.17 -13.53
CA PRO A 126 8.72 -24.91 -14.76
C PRO A 126 7.88 -24.37 -15.93
N SER A 127 8.42 -24.42 -17.15
CA SER A 127 7.73 -23.95 -18.36
C SER A 127 6.44 -24.71 -18.69
N THR A 128 6.26 -25.90 -18.12
CA THR A 128 5.02 -26.70 -18.26
C THR A 128 3.89 -26.19 -17.37
N LEU A 129 4.18 -25.40 -16.33
CA LEU A 129 3.17 -24.73 -15.52
C LEU A 129 2.89 -23.34 -16.12
N GLY A 130 1.60 -23.03 -16.32
CA GLY A 130 1.20 -21.72 -16.84
C GLY A 130 1.49 -20.61 -15.84
N TYR A 131 1.80 -19.42 -16.36
CA TYR A 131 1.79 -18.19 -15.58
C TYR A 131 0.39 -17.58 -15.60
N SER A 132 0.00 -16.96 -14.49
CA SER A 132 -1.26 -16.23 -14.41
C SER A 132 -1.05 -14.89 -13.73
N ARG A 133 -2.01 -13.99 -13.91
CA ARG A 133 -2.05 -12.70 -13.19
C ARG A 133 -2.19 -12.88 -11.67
N GLU A 134 -2.52 -14.08 -11.21
CA GLU A 134 -2.67 -14.44 -9.79
C GLU A 134 -1.34 -14.81 -9.13
N LEU A 135 -0.22 -14.80 -9.88
CA LEU A 135 1.13 -15.06 -9.36
C LEU A 135 1.84 -13.76 -8.96
N PHE A 136 2.91 -13.88 -8.17
CA PHE A 136 3.75 -12.72 -7.90
C PHE A 136 4.38 -12.20 -9.19
N SER A 137 4.58 -10.89 -9.25
CA SER A 137 5.37 -10.24 -10.29
C SER A 137 6.69 -9.73 -9.70
N GLY A 138 7.74 -9.68 -10.53
CA GLY A 138 9.08 -9.38 -10.05
C GLY A 138 10.08 -9.11 -11.17
N ASN A 139 11.28 -8.67 -10.77
CA ASN A 139 12.34 -8.15 -11.62
C ASN A 139 13.61 -9.01 -11.60
N THR A 140 13.61 -10.17 -10.92
CA THR A 140 14.74 -11.10 -10.83
C THR A 140 14.71 -12.22 -11.88
N GLY A 141 13.84 -12.10 -12.89
CA GLY A 141 13.66 -13.11 -13.93
C GLY A 141 12.86 -14.32 -13.41
N PRO A 142 13.30 -15.57 -13.67
CA PRO A 142 12.52 -16.77 -13.32
C PRO A 142 12.55 -17.12 -11.82
N ALA A 143 13.37 -16.45 -11.03
CA ALA A 143 13.46 -16.65 -9.59
C ALA A 143 12.34 -15.88 -8.86
N LEU A 144 11.95 -16.36 -7.68
CA LEU A 144 10.98 -15.67 -6.84
C LEU A 144 11.59 -14.35 -6.30
N ASP A 145 11.06 -13.22 -6.75
CA ASP A 145 11.58 -11.90 -6.39
C ASP A 145 11.09 -11.42 -5.01
N ALA A 146 11.83 -11.77 -3.97
CA ALA A 146 11.49 -11.37 -2.61
C ALA A 146 11.42 -9.85 -2.39
N LEU A 147 12.18 -9.04 -3.17
CA LEU A 147 12.15 -7.58 -3.06
C LEU A 147 11.02 -6.97 -3.90
N GLY A 148 10.79 -7.49 -5.11
CA GLY A 148 9.65 -7.08 -5.95
C GLY A 148 8.30 -7.40 -5.30
N ILE A 149 8.20 -8.51 -4.58
CA ILE A 149 7.02 -8.83 -3.77
C ILE A 149 6.82 -7.83 -2.63
N ALA A 150 7.91 -7.48 -1.92
CA ALA A 150 7.86 -6.48 -0.86
C ALA A 150 7.53 -5.07 -1.40
N GLU A 151 8.02 -4.72 -2.60
CA GLU A 151 7.69 -3.47 -3.29
C GLU A 151 6.20 -3.40 -3.59
N THR A 152 5.66 -4.45 -4.20
CA THR A 152 4.24 -4.58 -4.53
C THR A 152 3.37 -4.45 -3.28
N ALA A 153 3.73 -5.16 -2.20
CA ALA A 153 2.98 -5.11 -0.95
C ALA A 153 3.10 -3.77 -0.20
N ALA A 154 4.22 -3.08 -0.32
CA ALA A 154 4.39 -1.74 0.24
C ALA A 154 3.62 -0.68 -0.57
N ASP A 155 3.54 -0.83 -1.89
CA ASP A 155 2.87 0.13 -2.77
C ASP A 155 1.35 0.16 -2.54
N VAL A 156 0.72 -0.98 -2.25
CA VAL A 156 -0.73 -1.04 -1.97
C VAL A 156 -1.18 -0.06 -0.87
N PRO A 157 -0.68 -0.12 0.37
CA PRO A 157 -1.10 0.82 1.41
C PRO A 157 -0.65 2.26 1.13
N VAL A 158 0.55 2.49 0.57
CA VAL A 158 1.07 3.84 0.33
C VAL A 158 0.27 4.57 -0.75
N SER A 159 -0.02 3.90 -1.87
CA SER A 159 -0.84 4.45 -2.95
C SER A 159 -2.29 4.70 -2.52
N LEU A 160 -2.83 3.84 -1.64
CA LEU A 160 -4.13 4.09 -1.01
C LEU A 160 -4.09 5.33 -0.11
N ILE A 161 -3.09 5.49 0.76
CA ILE A 161 -2.96 6.67 1.62
C ILE A 161 -2.84 7.96 0.79
N LEU A 162 -1.99 7.93 -0.26
CA LEU A 162 -1.65 9.09 -1.08
C LEU A 162 -2.52 9.27 -2.33
N ASN A 163 -3.71 8.66 -2.37
CA ASN A 163 -4.69 8.92 -3.42
C ASN A 163 -5.08 10.43 -3.47
N PRO A 164 -5.17 11.05 -4.66
CA PRO A 164 -5.40 12.49 -4.80
C PRO A 164 -6.69 13.00 -4.13
N ASP A 165 -7.81 12.30 -4.27
CA ASP A 165 -9.08 12.71 -3.64
C ASP A 165 -8.95 12.75 -2.11
N ARG A 166 -8.28 11.75 -1.53
CA ARG A 166 -8.05 11.66 -0.10
C ARG A 166 -7.08 12.73 0.39
N ALA A 167 -5.99 12.96 -0.34
CA ALA A 167 -5.05 14.03 -0.05
C ALA A 167 -5.75 15.42 -0.07
N ASN A 168 -6.59 15.67 -1.08
CA ASN A 168 -7.40 16.88 -1.16
C ASN A 168 -8.35 17.02 0.05
N ARG A 169 -9.01 15.93 0.46
CA ARG A 169 -9.85 15.93 1.67
C ARG A 169 -9.05 16.19 2.95
N LEU A 170 -7.84 15.65 3.11
CA LEU A 170 -6.99 15.93 4.26
C LEU A 170 -6.61 17.42 4.36
N VAL A 171 -6.33 18.06 3.22
CA VAL A 171 -6.10 19.51 3.15
C VAL A 171 -7.37 20.26 3.56
N GLU A 172 -8.52 19.89 3.00
CA GLU A 172 -9.79 20.56 3.28
C GLU A 172 -10.23 20.40 4.74
N TYR A 173 -10.20 19.18 5.27
CA TYR A 173 -10.71 18.84 6.60
C TYR A 173 -9.83 19.38 7.71
N SER A 174 -8.50 19.41 7.51
CA SER A 174 -7.60 20.09 8.46
C SER A 174 -7.86 21.59 8.52
N ALA A 175 -8.16 22.24 7.39
CA ALA A 175 -8.48 23.66 7.34
C ALA A 175 -9.85 24.01 7.95
N ARG A 176 -10.86 23.15 7.79
CA ARG A 176 -12.24 23.40 8.25
C ARG A 176 -12.50 22.98 9.70
N ASP A 177 -11.82 21.95 10.19
CA ASP A 177 -12.17 21.25 11.44
C ASP A 177 -10.93 20.88 12.29
N ASN A 178 -9.75 21.45 12.01
CA ASN A 178 -8.50 21.16 12.73
C ASN A 178 -8.19 19.64 12.81
N ASN A 179 -8.59 18.90 11.78
CA ASN A 179 -8.49 17.45 11.71
C ASN A 179 -7.07 16.98 11.30
N LEU A 180 -6.88 15.70 10.95
CA LEU A 180 -5.61 15.17 10.41
C LEU A 180 -5.28 15.88 9.09
N SER A 181 -4.05 16.37 8.95
CA SER A 181 -3.60 17.12 7.77
C SER A 181 -2.73 16.28 6.84
N LEU A 182 -2.63 16.69 5.57
CA LEU A 182 -1.75 16.04 4.60
C LEU A 182 -0.28 16.14 5.00
N GLU A 183 0.15 17.28 5.57
CA GLU A 183 1.51 17.47 6.08
C GLU A 183 1.87 16.40 7.10
N THR A 184 0.96 16.12 8.05
CA THR A 184 1.17 15.12 9.09
C THR A 184 1.24 13.71 8.49
N VAL A 185 0.40 13.41 7.51
CA VAL A 185 0.43 12.11 6.79
C VAL A 185 1.75 11.91 6.06
N LEU A 186 2.22 12.93 5.32
CA LEU A 186 3.51 12.88 4.61
C LEU A 186 4.68 12.77 5.59
N ASP A 187 4.64 13.49 6.71
CA ASP A 187 5.67 13.40 7.75
C ASP A 187 5.76 12.00 8.36
N GLU A 188 4.64 11.36 8.70
CA GLU A 188 4.65 10.00 9.23
C GLU A 188 5.08 8.95 8.18
N LEU A 189 4.78 9.15 6.89
CA LEU A 189 5.31 8.30 5.81
C LEU A 189 6.83 8.45 5.63
N ILE A 190 7.35 9.69 5.63
CA ILE A 190 8.79 9.95 5.58
C ILE A 190 9.48 9.35 6.82
N LYS A 191 8.86 9.50 7.99
CA LYS A 191 9.34 8.94 9.24
C LYS A 191 9.38 7.41 9.24
N ALA A 192 8.38 6.76 8.64
CA ALA A 192 8.31 5.31 8.49
C ALA A 192 9.28 4.77 7.42
N SER A 193 9.86 5.64 6.60
CA SER A 193 10.73 5.30 5.47
C SER A 193 12.13 5.92 5.59
N TRP A 194 12.35 7.08 4.98
CA TRP A 194 13.65 7.75 4.84
C TRP A 194 14.35 8.14 6.14
N ASP A 195 13.60 8.23 7.25
CA ASP A 195 14.14 8.53 8.56
C ASP A 195 14.47 7.29 9.37
N LYS A 196 14.04 6.10 8.92
CA LYS A 196 14.50 4.83 9.47
C LYS A 196 15.88 4.50 8.90
N LYS A 197 16.79 4.10 9.79
CA LYS A 197 18.08 3.56 9.38
C LYS A 197 17.87 2.15 8.83
N ALA A 198 18.08 1.97 7.53
CA ALA A 198 18.16 0.63 6.94
C ALA A 198 19.36 -0.12 7.55
N GLN A 199 19.08 -1.26 8.19
CA GLN A 199 20.12 -2.17 8.67
C GLN A 199 20.76 -2.92 7.49
N GLY A 200 21.74 -3.78 7.76
CA GLY A 200 22.24 -4.73 6.75
C GLY A 200 21.27 -5.90 6.56
N GLY A 201 21.48 -6.68 5.50
CA GLY A 201 20.72 -7.93 5.25
C GLY A 201 19.33 -7.71 4.68
N TYR A 202 18.53 -8.78 4.66
CA TYR A 202 17.26 -8.85 3.92
C TYR A 202 16.24 -7.78 4.34
N LEU A 203 15.99 -7.62 5.65
CA LEU A 203 15.09 -6.57 6.15
C LEU A 203 15.59 -5.15 5.84
N GLY A 204 16.91 -4.96 5.80
CA GLY A 204 17.54 -3.72 5.38
C GLY A 204 17.27 -3.37 3.91
N SER A 205 17.35 -4.37 3.03
CA SER A 205 16.97 -4.21 1.62
C SER A 205 15.49 -3.91 1.44
N ILE A 206 14.61 -4.57 2.20
CA ILE A 206 13.18 -4.25 2.21
C ILE A 206 12.93 -2.81 2.67
N GLN A 207 13.62 -2.33 3.72
CA GLN A 207 13.49 -0.93 4.14
C GLN A 207 13.87 0.05 3.02
N ARG A 208 14.91 -0.26 2.22
CA ARG A 208 15.27 0.57 1.06
C ARG A 208 14.18 0.56 -0.02
N VAL A 209 13.56 -0.60 -0.28
CA VAL A 209 12.39 -0.71 -1.16
C VAL A 209 11.26 0.19 -0.67
N VAL A 210 10.90 0.13 0.62
CA VAL A 210 9.86 0.99 1.22
C VAL A 210 10.18 2.48 1.04
N ASN A 211 11.46 2.87 1.17
CA ASN A 211 11.89 4.25 0.96
C ASN A 211 11.57 4.75 -0.45
N HIS A 212 11.90 3.94 -1.46
CA HIS A 212 11.64 4.28 -2.86
C HIS A 212 10.14 4.25 -3.20
N VAL A 213 9.38 3.30 -2.64
CA VAL A 213 7.91 3.26 -2.79
C VAL A 213 7.25 4.52 -2.25
N VAL A 214 7.66 4.99 -1.05
CA VAL A 214 7.14 6.24 -0.47
C VAL A 214 7.50 7.43 -1.34
N LEU A 215 8.77 7.55 -1.73
CA LEU A 215 9.22 8.66 -2.59
C LEU A 215 8.42 8.72 -3.90
N LYS A 216 8.28 7.57 -4.56
CA LYS A 216 7.57 7.44 -5.82
C LYS A 216 6.11 7.86 -5.70
N ASN A 217 5.40 7.39 -4.67
CA ASN A 217 4.00 7.76 -4.46
C ASN A 217 3.83 9.24 -4.07
N MET A 218 4.81 9.85 -3.39
CA MET A 218 4.81 11.30 -3.17
C MET A 218 4.98 12.09 -4.47
N ILE A 219 5.88 11.66 -5.36
CA ILE A 219 6.03 12.26 -6.68
C ILE A 219 4.75 12.07 -7.50
N ALA A 220 4.13 10.88 -7.43
CA ALA A 220 2.86 10.60 -8.08
C ALA A 220 1.77 11.58 -7.66
N LEU A 221 1.58 11.77 -6.36
CA LEU A 221 0.59 12.73 -5.84
C LEU A 221 0.90 14.17 -6.29
N ALA A 222 2.17 14.56 -6.37
CA ALA A 222 2.56 15.89 -6.79
C ALA A 222 2.37 16.13 -8.31
N ALA A 223 2.50 15.08 -9.12
CA ALA A 223 2.27 15.10 -10.57
C ALA A 223 0.78 14.93 -10.95
N ASP A 224 -0.02 14.31 -10.08
CA ASP A 224 -1.40 13.92 -10.36
C ASP A 224 -2.29 15.11 -10.77
N ARG A 225 -3.12 14.94 -11.81
CA ARG A 225 -3.97 16.02 -12.34
C ARG A 225 -5.18 16.33 -11.44
N ASP A 226 -5.61 15.36 -10.65
CA ASP A 226 -6.73 15.49 -9.72
C ASP A 226 -6.30 16.02 -8.35
N ALA A 227 -4.99 16.04 -8.05
CA ALA A 227 -4.45 16.74 -6.90
C ALA A 227 -4.60 18.27 -7.07
N ASN A 228 -5.26 18.92 -6.10
CA ASN A 228 -5.47 20.36 -6.16
C ASN A 228 -4.14 21.14 -5.95
N PRO A 229 -4.07 22.45 -6.31
CA PRO A 229 -2.83 23.22 -6.19
C PRO A 229 -2.25 23.28 -4.78
N VAL A 230 -3.08 23.24 -3.73
CA VAL A 230 -2.62 23.28 -2.33
C VAL A 230 -2.00 21.95 -1.92
N THR A 231 -2.63 20.83 -2.27
CA THR A 231 -2.10 19.46 -2.14
C THR A 231 -0.74 19.33 -2.84
N LYS A 232 -0.65 19.83 -4.08
CA LYS A 232 0.61 19.86 -4.83
C LYS A 232 1.68 20.70 -4.14
N ALA A 233 1.33 21.91 -3.68
CA ALA A 233 2.28 22.79 -2.99
C ALA A 233 2.84 22.15 -1.71
N ILE A 234 1.99 21.52 -0.89
CA ILE A 234 2.40 20.80 0.31
C ILE A 234 3.34 19.64 -0.03
N THR A 235 2.95 18.81 -1.00
CA THR A 235 3.72 17.62 -1.39
C THR A 235 5.06 18.02 -2.02
N HIS A 236 5.06 19.03 -2.88
CA HIS A 236 6.26 19.60 -3.49
C HIS A 236 7.24 20.11 -2.43
N LYS A 237 6.75 20.86 -1.42
CA LYS A 237 7.58 21.30 -0.30
C LYS A 237 8.23 20.11 0.43
N LYS A 238 7.46 19.05 0.72
CA LYS A 238 8.00 17.85 1.38
C LYS A 238 9.06 17.14 0.52
N LEU A 239 8.87 17.10 -0.80
CA LEU A 239 9.86 16.55 -1.73
C LEU A 239 11.16 17.38 -1.74
N THR A 240 11.07 18.72 -1.78
CA THR A 240 12.26 19.59 -1.75
C THR A 240 12.99 19.55 -0.40
N ASP A 241 12.23 19.45 0.70
CA ASP A 241 12.80 19.27 2.05
C ASP A 241 13.55 17.93 2.14
N LEU A 242 12.95 16.86 1.61
CA LEU A 242 13.56 15.53 1.56
C LEU A 242 14.81 15.53 0.68
N GLN A 243 14.76 16.13 -0.51
CA GLN A 243 15.93 16.27 -1.40
C GLN A 243 17.09 16.97 -0.68
N SER A 244 16.80 18.09 0.00
CA SER A 244 17.79 18.84 0.77
C SER A 244 18.41 17.99 1.88
N LYS A 245 17.59 17.25 2.62
CA LYS A 245 18.03 16.32 3.68
C LYS A 245 18.92 15.19 3.15
N LEU A 246 18.59 14.62 1.99
CA LEU A 246 19.30 13.49 1.39
C LEU A 246 20.58 13.92 0.65
N SER A 247 20.65 15.16 0.18
CA SER A 247 21.83 15.68 -0.55
C SER A 247 23.10 15.70 0.30
N GLY A 248 22.98 15.77 1.62
CA GLY A 248 24.11 15.65 2.56
C GLY A 248 24.58 14.22 2.84
N LYS A 249 23.88 13.19 2.31
CA LYS A 249 24.20 11.78 2.53
C LYS A 249 24.95 11.19 1.34
N ASN A 250 25.87 10.27 1.62
CA ASN A 250 26.75 9.68 0.62
C ASN A 250 26.45 8.21 0.26
N ASP A 251 25.24 7.74 0.54
CA ASP A 251 24.80 6.39 0.17
C ASP A 251 24.05 6.37 -1.18
N ALA A 252 23.98 5.18 -1.79
CA ALA A 252 23.39 4.98 -3.11
C ALA A 252 21.91 5.39 -3.18
N ASP A 253 21.11 5.01 -2.17
CA ASP A 253 19.67 5.31 -2.16
C ASP A 253 19.40 6.80 -2.05
N SER A 254 20.13 7.50 -1.17
CA SER A 254 20.00 8.95 -1.01
C SER A 254 20.38 9.69 -2.30
N ARG A 255 21.47 9.27 -2.97
CA ARG A 255 21.89 9.85 -4.25
C ARG A 255 20.88 9.60 -5.36
N TYR A 256 20.35 8.38 -5.47
CA TYR A 256 19.32 8.05 -6.45
C TYR A 256 18.02 8.82 -6.19
N ALA A 257 17.57 8.92 -4.94
CA ALA A 257 16.40 9.72 -4.58
C ALA A 257 16.56 11.21 -4.92
N VAL A 258 17.73 11.81 -4.64
CA VAL A 258 18.01 13.20 -5.01
C VAL A 258 17.94 13.39 -6.53
N TYR A 259 18.49 12.43 -7.29
CA TYR A 259 18.40 12.42 -8.75
C TYR A 259 16.95 12.32 -9.23
N THR A 260 16.16 11.37 -8.71
CA THR A 260 14.76 11.16 -9.09
C THR A 260 13.90 12.39 -8.78
N ILE A 261 14.07 12.99 -7.59
CA ILE A 261 13.40 14.26 -7.26
C ILE A 261 13.83 15.36 -8.22
N GLY A 262 15.12 15.46 -8.54
CA GLY A 262 15.63 16.47 -9.49
C GLY A 262 15.04 16.32 -10.89
N MET A 263 14.89 15.08 -11.38
CA MET A 263 14.22 14.78 -12.65
C MET A 263 12.78 15.26 -12.65
N TYR A 264 12.01 14.92 -11.61
CA TYR A 264 10.64 15.40 -11.44
C TYR A 264 10.56 16.93 -11.39
N LEU A 265 11.43 17.59 -10.62
CA LEU A 265 11.43 19.05 -10.49
C LEU A 265 11.80 19.77 -11.79
N THR A 266 12.56 19.13 -12.68
CA THR A 266 12.96 19.71 -13.96
C THR A 266 11.83 19.65 -14.97
N ASN A 267 11.20 18.48 -15.14
CA ASN A 267 10.12 18.27 -16.10
C ASN A 267 8.93 17.53 -15.43
N PRO A 268 8.09 18.21 -14.63
CA PRO A 268 7.00 17.56 -13.91
C PRO A 268 5.93 16.95 -14.82
N GLU A 269 5.70 17.53 -16.00
CA GLU A 269 4.65 17.10 -16.94
C GLU A 269 5.01 15.82 -17.71
N ASP A 270 6.30 15.58 -17.93
CA ASP A 270 6.83 14.41 -18.66
C ASP A 270 7.34 13.31 -17.70
N PHE A 271 7.18 13.49 -16.39
CA PHE A 271 7.69 12.55 -15.41
C PHE A 271 6.85 11.27 -15.42
N GLU A 272 7.31 10.26 -16.14
CA GLU A 272 6.76 8.91 -16.08
C GLU A 272 7.19 8.24 -14.77
N ILE A 273 6.21 7.88 -13.96
CA ILE A 273 6.44 7.18 -12.72
C ILE A 273 6.60 5.69 -13.05
N GLU A 274 7.77 5.12 -12.75
CA GLU A 274 7.97 3.67 -12.88
C GLU A 274 6.95 2.93 -12.01
N ASN A 275 6.10 2.13 -12.62
CA ASN A 275 5.08 1.38 -11.87
C ASN A 275 5.75 0.25 -11.08
N ALA A 276 5.26 0.03 -9.85
CA ALA A 276 5.69 -1.10 -9.05
C ALA A 276 5.16 -2.35 -9.76
N PRO A 277 5.75 -3.53 -9.53
CA PRO A 277 5.14 -4.76 -10.01
C PRO A 277 3.69 -4.80 -9.53
N SER A 278 2.78 -5.15 -10.44
CA SER A 278 1.35 -5.06 -10.14
C SER A 278 0.97 -6.14 -9.12
N ALA A 279 0.23 -5.75 -8.09
CA ALA A 279 -0.37 -6.71 -7.19
C ALA A 279 -1.31 -7.66 -7.96
N PRO A 280 -1.30 -8.96 -7.65
CA PRO A 280 -2.29 -9.90 -8.16
C PRO A 280 -3.70 -9.37 -7.92
N PRO A 281 -4.66 -9.60 -8.83
CA PRO A 281 -5.97 -9.02 -8.71
C PRO A 281 -6.69 -9.46 -7.43
N GLY A 282 -7.53 -8.55 -6.95
CA GLY A 282 -8.24 -8.64 -5.69
C GLY A 282 -9.62 -9.25 -5.82
N SER A 283 -10.61 -8.37 -5.74
CA SER A 283 -12.03 -8.69 -5.89
C SER A 283 -12.46 -8.62 -7.35
N PRO A 284 -13.53 -9.34 -7.74
CA PRO A 284 -14.31 -10.27 -6.92
C PRO A 284 -13.69 -11.67 -6.90
N ILE A 285 -13.59 -12.27 -5.71
CA ILE A 285 -13.29 -13.70 -5.59
C ILE A 285 -14.59 -14.46 -5.92
N GLY A 286 -14.56 -15.42 -6.85
CA GLY A 286 -15.71 -16.25 -7.17
C GLY A 286 -16.70 -15.66 -8.18
N SER A 287 -16.33 -14.58 -8.88
CA SER A 287 -17.02 -14.24 -10.13
C SER A 287 -16.52 -15.13 -11.26
N ASP A 288 -16.78 -16.43 -11.17
CA ASP A 288 -16.89 -17.21 -12.40
C ASP A 288 -17.88 -16.47 -13.29
N ALA A 289 -17.61 -16.45 -14.60
CA ALA A 289 -18.46 -15.79 -15.57
C ALA A 289 -19.92 -16.12 -15.25
N LEU A 290 -20.70 -15.10 -14.90
CA LEU A 290 -22.15 -15.19 -14.87
C LEU A 290 -22.57 -15.49 -16.32
N PHE A 291 -22.54 -16.77 -16.68
CA PHE A 291 -23.26 -17.29 -17.82
C PHE A 291 -24.72 -17.12 -17.45
N TYR A 292 -25.28 -15.98 -17.82
CA TYR A 292 -26.72 -15.81 -17.83
C TYR A 292 -27.28 -16.98 -18.64
N CYS A 293 -28.10 -17.83 -18.00
CA CYS A 293 -28.94 -18.73 -18.76
C CYS A 293 -29.89 -17.85 -19.58
N GLU A 294 -29.64 -17.75 -20.88
CA GLU A 294 -30.64 -17.26 -21.82
C GLU A 294 -31.81 -18.25 -21.79
N PHE A 295 -32.99 -17.76 -21.38
CA PHE A 295 -34.26 -18.47 -21.49
C PHE A 295 -34.93 -18.12 -22.81
#